data_AF-A0A158KCW4-F1
#
_entry.id   AF-A0A158KCW4-F1
#
_cell.length_a   1.000
_cell.length_b   1.000
_cell.length_c   1.000
_cell.angle_alpha   90.00
_cell.angle_beta   90.00
_cell.angle_gamma   90.00
#
_symmetry.space_group_name_H-M   'P 1'
#
loop_
_entity.id
_entity.type
_entity.pdbx_description
1 polymer ?
#
loop_
_entity_poly.entity_id
_entity_poly.type
_entity_poly.pdbx_seq_one_letter_code
_entity_poly.pdbx_strand_id
1 'polypeptide(L)'
;MMAERGISVDHSTVHRWAIKVLPVLEKTFRRHKKAVGRSWRMDETYIKVRGQWKYLYRAVDKEGNTVDFLLRAHRDKAAARRYFEKSIEQNGEPETVTIDKSGANLAALDALNAERGNTDKDSPEQVSEQ
;
A
#
# COMPACT_ATOMS: atom_id res chain seq x y z
N MET A 1 -10.02 15.92 -25.44
CA MET A 1 -8.76 15.17 -25.59
C MET A 1 -8.68 14.27 -26.84
N MET A 2 -9.69 13.49 -27.24
CA MET A 2 -9.78 12.85 -28.58
C MET A 2 -11.03 13.31 -29.34
N ALA A 3 -12.17 13.35 -28.64
CA ALA A 3 -13.43 13.91 -29.15
C ALA A 3 -13.30 15.41 -29.52
N GLU A 4 -12.57 16.21 -28.72
CA GLU A 4 -12.22 17.61 -29.06
C GLU A 4 -11.40 17.75 -30.36
N ARG A 5 -10.74 16.67 -30.80
CA ARG A 5 -10.00 16.61 -32.06
C ARG A 5 -10.81 15.96 -33.19
N GLY A 6 -12.10 15.74 -33.00
CA GLY A 6 -13.00 15.11 -33.97
C GLY A 6 -12.84 13.59 -34.12
N ILE A 7 -12.06 12.94 -33.25
CA ILE A 7 -11.80 11.49 -33.33
C ILE A 7 -12.77 10.75 -32.41
N SER A 8 -13.67 9.96 -33.01
CA SER A 8 -14.55 9.05 -32.27
C SER A 8 -13.78 7.81 -31.81
N VAL A 9 -13.80 7.53 -30.51
CA VAL A 9 -13.10 6.39 -29.91
C VAL A 9 -14.09 5.64 -29.03
N ASP A 10 -14.26 4.34 -29.31
CA ASP A 10 -15.10 3.47 -28.50
C ASP A 10 -14.53 3.28 -27.08
N HIS A 11 -15.40 3.15 -26.08
CA HIS A 11 -14.99 2.99 -24.68
C HIS A 11 -14.10 1.75 -24.48
N SER A 12 -14.34 0.65 -25.22
CA SER A 12 -13.51 -0.54 -25.14
C SER A 12 -12.08 -0.29 -25.63
N THR A 13 -11.88 0.66 -26.56
CA THR A 13 -10.55 1.05 -27.04
C THR A 13 -9.77 1.79 -25.96
N VAL A 14 -10.42 2.74 -25.27
CA VAL A 14 -9.81 3.43 -24.12
C VAL A 14 -9.45 2.43 -23.02
N HIS A 15 -10.33 1.46 -22.74
CA HIS A 15 -10.07 0.42 -21.74
C HIS A 15 -8.87 -0.47 -22.12
N ARG A 16 -8.79 -0.92 -23.38
CA ARG A 16 -7.63 -1.69 -23.89
C ARG A 16 -6.33 -0.91 -23.79
N TRP A 17 -6.35 0.39 -24.11
CA TRP A 17 -5.18 1.26 -23.94
C TRP A 17 -4.79 1.39 -22.48
N ALA A 18 -5.74 1.58 -21.56
CA ALA A 18 -5.46 1.62 -20.13
C ALA A 18 -4.78 0.33 -19.65
N ILE A 19 -5.30 -0.85 -20.03
CA ILE A 19 -4.69 -2.14 -19.68
C ILE A 19 -3.24 -2.24 -20.21
N LYS A 20 -2.99 -1.77 -21.44
CA LYS A 20 -1.66 -1.86 -22.07
C LYS A 20 -0.66 -0.83 -21.51
N VAL A 21 -1.10 0.40 -21.29
CA VAL A 21 -0.24 1.55 -21.02
C VAL A 21 -0.02 1.76 -19.52
N LEU A 22 -1.02 1.53 -18.67
CA LEU A 22 -0.91 1.78 -17.23
C LEU A 22 0.25 1.02 -16.57
N PRO A 23 0.55 -0.26 -16.88
CA PRO A 23 1.69 -0.95 -16.27
C PRO A 23 3.05 -0.33 -16.63
N VAL A 24 3.17 0.25 -17.84
CA VAL A 24 4.40 0.94 -18.27
C VAL A 24 4.55 2.27 -17.55
N LEU A 25 3.44 3.02 -17.44
CA LEU A 25 3.39 4.26 -16.66
C LEU A 25 3.66 4.00 -15.19
N GLU A 26 3.09 2.96 -14.60
CA GLU A 26 3.31 2.59 -13.20
C GLU A 26 4.79 2.38 -12.91
N LYS A 27 5.50 1.59 -13.74
CA LYS A 27 6.95 1.38 -13.57
C LYS A 27 7.73 2.69 -13.65
N THR A 28 7.33 3.58 -14.56
CA THR A 28 7.99 4.88 -14.74
C THR A 28 7.72 5.80 -13.56
N PHE A 29 6.46 5.90 -13.13
CA PHE A 29 6.06 6.71 -11.99
C PHE A 29 6.68 6.21 -10.69
N ARG A 30 6.83 4.90 -10.51
CA ARG A 30 7.53 4.33 -9.35
C ARG A 30 8.97 4.80 -9.25
N ARG A 31 9.70 4.94 -10.37
CA ARG A 31 11.09 5.45 -10.38
C ARG A 31 11.19 6.94 -10.06
N HIS A 32 10.18 7.72 -10.42
CA HIS A 32 10.13 9.16 -10.19
C HIS A 32 9.33 9.55 -8.96
N LYS A 33 8.79 8.57 -8.23
CA LYS A 33 8.01 8.78 -7.02
C LYS A 33 8.94 9.39 -5.98
N LYS A 34 8.49 10.48 -5.35
CA LYS A 34 9.20 11.07 -4.21
C LYS A 34 9.31 10.03 -3.10
N ALA A 35 10.43 10.08 -2.37
CA ALA A 35 10.58 9.31 -1.15
C ALA A 35 9.42 9.65 -0.20
N VAL A 36 8.88 8.61 0.43
CA VAL A 36 7.74 8.74 1.34
C VAL A 36 8.30 8.98 2.75
N GLY A 37 7.69 9.90 3.49
CA GLY A 37 8.08 10.17 4.88
C GLY A 37 7.88 8.96 5.80
N ARG A 38 8.58 8.96 6.94
CA ARG A 38 8.57 7.83 7.92
C ARG A 38 7.32 7.78 8.81
N SER A 39 6.41 8.73 8.69
CA SER A 39 5.14 8.75 9.45
C SER A 39 3.97 8.60 8.49
N TRP A 40 3.22 7.50 8.64
CA TRP A 40 2.15 7.10 7.73
C TRP A 40 0.79 7.25 8.40
N ARG A 41 -0.20 7.71 7.64
CA ARG A 41 -1.61 7.66 8.00
C ARG A 41 -2.30 6.68 7.07
N MET A 42 -2.83 5.62 7.65
CA MET A 42 -3.50 4.53 6.94
C MET A 42 -5.02 4.62 7.14
N ASP A 43 -5.75 4.48 6.04
CA ASP A 43 -7.19 4.35 6.00
C ASP A 43 -7.62 3.05 5.33
N GLU A 44 -8.80 2.58 5.73
CA GLU A 44 -9.50 1.46 5.11
C GLU A 44 -10.89 1.95 4.72
N THR A 45 -11.23 1.82 3.43
CA THR A 45 -12.54 2.21 2.91
C THR A 45 -13.12 1.10 2.05
N TYR A 46 -14.44 1.12 1.82
CA TYR A 46 -15.12 0.14 0.99
C TYR A 46 -15.58 0.79 -0.32
N ILE A 47 -15.25 0.16 -1.45
CA ILE A 47 -15.60 0.63 -2.79
C ILE A 47 -16.36 -0.46 -3.56
N LYS A 48 -17.29 -0.05 -4.42
CA LYS A 48 -18.10 -0.98 -5.22
C LYS A 48 -17.41 -1.24 -6.56
N VAL A 49 -16.98 -2.47 -6.80
CA VAL A 49 -16.32 -2.90 -8.04
C VAL A 49 -17.18 -3.97 -8.70
N ARG A 50 -17.68 -3.69 -9.91
CA ARG A 50 -18.58 -4.59 -10.66
C ARG A 50 -19.78 -5.06 -9.82
N GLY A 51 -20.37 -4.16 -9.04
CA GLY A 51 -21.52 -4.46 -8.19
C GLY A 51 -21.18 -5.07 -6.82
N GLN A 52 -19.94 -5.49 -6.57
CA GLN A 52 -19.52 -6.11 -5.31
C GLN A 52 -18.75 -5.12 -4.43
N TRP A 53 -19.04 -5.09 -3.14
CA TRP A 53 -18.26 -4.33 -2.17
C TRP A 53 -16.88 -4.96 -1.97
N LYS A 54 -15.84 -4.13 -1.99
CA LYS A 54 -14.44 -4.53 -1.76
C LYS A 54 -13.78 -3.53 -0.82
N TYR A 55 -12.76 -3.99 -0.11
CA TYR A 55 -12.00 -3.19 0.85
C TYR A 55 -10.73 -2.66 0.20
N LEU A 56 -10.56 -1.35 0.24
CA LEU A 56 -9.39 -0.62 -0.22
C LEU A 56 -8.60 -0.15 1.01
N TYR A 57 -7.40 -0.69 1.15
CA TYR A 57 -6.38 -0.23 2.08
C TYR A 57 -5.51 0.81 1.37
N ARG A 58 -5.25 1.93 2.03
CA ARG A 58 -4.37 2.98 1.51
C ARG A 58 -3.64 3.66 2.66
N ALA A 59 -2.45 4.15 2.39
CA ALA A 59 -1.74 5.02 3.30
C ALA A 59 -1.06 6.17 2.58
N VAL A 60 -0.90 7.27 3.29
CA VAL A 60 -0.23 8.50 2.86
C VAL A 60 0.73 8.94 3.96
N ASP A 61 1.80 9.65 3.61
CA ASP A 61 2.65 10.30 4.60
C ASP A 61 2.07 11.67 5.04
N LYS A 62 2.79 12.36 5.92
CA LYS A 62 2.43 13.71 6.41
C LYS A 62 2.36 14.77 5.31
N GLU A 63 3.12 14.61 4.23
CA GLU A 63 3.13 15.54 3.09
C GLU A 63 2.05 15.19 2.05
N GLY A 64 1.30 14.10 2.28
CA GLY A 64 0.28 13.60 1.37
C GLY A 64 0.82 12.73 0.24
N ASN A 65 2.10 12.36 0.27
CA ASN A 65 2.63 11.40 -0.70
C ASN A 65 2.02 10.02 -0.42
N THR A 66 1.55 9.35 -1.47
CA THR A 66 0.95 8.01 -1.33
C THR A 66 2.02 6.98 -0.98
N VAL A 67 1.85 6.26 0.12
CA VAL A 67 2.69 5.13 0.52
C VAL A 67 2.43 3.96 -0.44
N ASP A 68 1.22 3.40 -0.38
CA ASP A 68 0.74 2.32 -1.25
C ASP A 68 -0.79 2.20 -1.19
N PHE A 69 -1.35 1.28 -1.99
CA PHE A 69 -2.75 0.86 -1.96
C PHE A 69 -2.87 -0.66 -2.17
N LEU A 70 -3.92 -1.26 -1.59
CA LEU A 70 -4.26 -2.67 -1.78
C LEU A 70 -5.78 -2.85 -1.78
N LEU A 71 -6.30 -3.47 -2.83
CA LEU A 71 -7.71 -3.83 -2.94
C LEU A 71 -7.92 -5.31 -2.65
N ARG A 72 -8.85 -5.64 -1.74
CA ARG A 72 -9.19 -7.02 -1.37
C ARG A 72 -10.70 -7.22 -1.31
N ALA A 73 -11.13 -8.46 -1.54
CA ALA A 73 -12.54 -8.82 -1.47
C ALA A 73 -13.07 -8.81 -0.03
N HIS A 74 -12.23 -9.19 0.94
CA HIS A 74 -12.58 -9.29 2.35
C HIS A 74 -11.68 -8.42 3.19
N ARG A 75 -12.24 -7.95 4.31
CA ARG A 75 -11.50 -7.31 5.40
C ARG A 75 -11.00 -8.39 6.32
N ASP A 76 -9.70 -8.60 6.34
CA ASP A 76 -9.07 -9.56 7.23
C ASP A 76 -7.68 -9.10 7.66
N LYS A 77 -7.17 -9.69 8.73
CA LYS A 77 -5.84 -9.38 9.29
C LYS A 77 -4.72 -9.71 8.29
N ALA A 78 -4.90 -10.73 7.45
CA ALA A 78 -3.91 -11.14 6.46
C ALA A 78 -3.76 -10.11 5.32
N ALA A 79 -4.86 -9.46 4.93
CA ALA A 79 -4.90 -8.36 3.98
C ALA A 79 -4.16 -7.14 4.51
N ALA A 80 -4.43 -6.76 5.77
CA ALA A 80 -3.73 -5.66 6.44
C ALA A 80 -2.23 -5.97 6.60
N ARG A 81 -1.86 -7.19 7.03
CA ARG A 81 -0.46 -7.63 7.11
C ARG A 81 0.25 -7.53 5.75
N ARG A 82 -0.35 -8.11 4.71
CA ARG A 82 0.22 -8.08 3.34
C ARG A 82 0.36 -6.66 2.80
N TYR A 83 -0.55 -5.76 3.16
CA TYR A 83 -0.45 -4.34 2.82
C TYR A 83 0.80 -3.72 3.46
N PHE A 84 1.01 -3.94 4.75
CA PHE A 84 2.18 -3.41 5.46
C PHE A 84 3.50 -4.01 4.94
N GLU A 85 3.59 -5.33 4.77
CA GLU A 85 4.79 -6.00 4.25
C GLU A 85 5.19 -5.41 2.88
N LYS A 86 4.23 -5.33 1.95
CA LYS A 86 4.45 -4.73 0.63
C LYS A 86 4.87 -3.25 0.73
N SER A 87 4.23 -2.49 1.61
CA SER A 87 4.50 -1.06 1.76
C SER A 87 5.89 -0.80 2.33
N ILE A 88 6.32 -1.61 3.30
CA ILE A 88 7.64 -1.53 3.95
C ILE A 88 8.74 -1.97 3.00
N GLU A 89 8.55 -3.07 2.27
CA GLU A 89 9.48 -3.52 1.24
C GLU A 89 9.76 -2.43 0.19
N GLN A 90 8.73 -1.64 -0.16
CA GLN A 90 8.83 -0.62 -1.20
C GLN A 90 9.30 0.76 -0.72
N ASN A 91 8.98 1.14 0.53
CA ASN A 91 9.20 2.52 1.00
C ASN A 91 10.07 2.59 2.27
N GLY A 92 10.54 1.45 2.80
CA GLY A 92 11.26 1.37 4.07
C GLY A 92 10.35 1.34 5.28
N GLU A 93 10.95 1.22 6.47
CA GLU A 93 10.22 1.09 7.72
C GLU A 93 9.67 2.43 8.23
N PRO A 94 8.37 2.51 8.58
CA PRO A 94 7.82 3.69 9.22
C PRO A 94 8.24 3.76 10.70
N GLU A 95 8.46 4.99 11.19
CA GLU A 95 8.56 5.28 12.62
C GLU A 95 7.20 5.31 13.30
N THR A 96 6.16 5.72 12.57
CA THR A 96 4.81 5.82 13.15
C THR A 96 3.77 5.51 12.11
N VAL A 97 2.81 4.66 12.47
CA VAL A 97 1.63 4.37 11.65
C VAL A 97 0.39 4.75 12.44
N THR A 98 -0.33 5.76 11.94
CA THR A 98 -1.64 6.15 12.47
C THR A 98 -2.73 5.47 11.66
N ILE A 99 -3.54 4.65 12.32
CA ILE A 99 -4.63 3.90 11.70
C ILE A 99 -5.95 4.52 12.12
N ASP A 100 -6.83 4.86 11.17
CA ASP A 100 -8.19 5.26 11.53
C ASP A 100 -9.02 4.04 11.96
N LYS A 101 -9.80 4.19 13.03
CA LYS A 101 -10.38 3.16 13.94
C LYS A 101 -10.86 1.87 13.26
N SER A 102 -9.91 1.02 12.89
CA SER A 102 -10.12 -0.27 12.25
C SER A 102 -9.45 -1.36 13.09
N GLY A 103 -10.25 -2.20 13.75
CA GLY A 103 -9.73 -3.26 14.63
C GLY A 103 -8.83 -4.28 13.91
N ALA A 104 -9.10 -4.54 12.62
CA ALA A 104 -8.27 -5.42 11.79
C ALA A 104 -6.88 -4.84 11.52
N ASN A 105 -6.79 -3.52 11.33
CA ASN A 105 -5.53 -2.82 11.08
C ASN A 105 -4.67 -2.76 12.34
N LEU A 106 -5.27 -2.45 13.50
CA LEU A 106 -4.57 -2.45 14.79
C LEU A 106 -4.00 -3.84 15.10
N ALA A 107 -4.82 -4.89 14.98
CA ALA A 107 -4.39 -6.26 15.22
C ALA A 107 -3.28 -6.73 14.25
N ALA A 108 -3.24 -6.21 13.02
CA ALA A 108 -2.17 -6.50 12.06
C ALA A 108 -0.87 -5.77 12.41
N LEU A 109 -0.95 -4.49 12.81
CA LEU A 109 0.22 -3.72 13.24
C LEU A 109 0.85 -4.31 14.51
N ASP A 110 0.03 -4.66 15.51
CA ASP A 110 0.49 -5.26 16.75
C ASP A 110 1.21 -6.60 16.50
N ALA A 111 0.68 -7.41 15.57
CA ALA A 111 1.30 -8.67 15.20
C ALA A 111 2.66 -8.48 14.49
N LEU A 112 2.74 -7.50 13.58
CA LEU A 112 4.01 -7.17 12.91
C LEU A 112 5.06 -6.66 13.90
N ASN A 113 4.66 -5.83 14.87
CA ASN A 113 5.55 -5.34 15.90
C ASN A 113 6.02 -6.48 16.84
N ALA A 114 5.14 -7.41 17.20
CA ALA A 114 5.49 -8.57 18.03
C ALA A 114 6.44 -9.55 17.32
N GLU A 115 6.22 -9.81 16.03
CA GLU A 115 7.11 -10.66 15.22
C GLU A 115 8.49 -10.02 15.07
N ARG A 116 8.57 -8.70 14.86
CA ARG A 116 9.83 -7.95 14.73
C ARG A 116 10.59 -7.80 16.06
N GLY A 117 9.89 -7.62 17.17
CA GLY A 117 10.51 -7.57 18.50
C GLY A 117 11.10 -8.90 18.96
N ASN A 118 10.67 -10.03 18.37
CA ASN A 118 11.29 -11.34 18.60
C ASN A 118 12.53 -11.56 17.73
N THR A 119 12.58 -11.01 16.52
CA THR A 119 13.78 -11.15 15.64
C THR A 119 14.99 -10.35 16.14
N ASP A 120 14.78 -9.27 16.90
CA ASP A 120 15.88 -8.53 17.56
C ASP A 120 16.46 -9.27 18.79
N LYS A 121 15.81 -10.33 19.29
CA LYS A 121 16.30 -11.15 20.42
C LYS A 121 17.11 -12.38 20.00
N ASP A 122 17.13 -12.72 18.71
CA ASP A 122 17.85 -13.90 18.18
C ASP A 122 19.22 -13.54 17.56
N SER A 123 19.75 -12.33 17.82
CA SER A 123 21.16 -12.03 17.53
C SER A 123 22.04 -12.70 18.60
N PRO A 124 22.98 -13.60 18.24
CA PRO A 124 23.82 -14.25 19.22
C PRO A 124 24.68 -13.23 19.96
N GLU A 125 24.54 -13.18 21.28
CA GLU A 125 25.46 -12.52 22.21
C GLU A 125 26.89 -12.91 21.83
N GLN A 126 27.65 -11.95 21.29
CA GLN A 126 29.10 -12.05 21.27
C GLN A 126 29.57 -11.80 22.70
N VAL A 127 29.79 -12.90 23.42
CA VAL A 127 30.55 -12.93 24.66
C VAL A 127 31.97 -12.46 24.35
N SER A 128 32.35 -11.34 24.95
CA SER A 128 33.73 -10.84 25.00
C SER A 128 34.22 -11.04 26.43
N GLU A 129 34.95 -12.13 26.67
CA GLU A 129 35.77 -12.29 27.88
C GLU A 129 36.98 -11.33 27.83
N GLN A 130 37.23 -10.64 28.94
CA GLN A 130 38.56 -10.22 29.39
C GLN A 130 38.82 -10.85 30.74
#